data_AF-A0A6G9IFV2-F1
#
_entry.id   AF-A0A6G9IFV2-F1
#
_cell.length_a   1.000
_cell.length_b   1.000
_cell.length_c   1.000
_cell.angle_alpha   90.00
_cell.angle_beta   90.00
_cell.angle_gamma   90.00
#
_symmetry.space_group_name_H-M   'P 1'
#
loop_
_entity.id
_entity.type
_entity.pdbx_description
1 polymer ?
#
loop_
_entity_poly.entity_id
_entity_poly.type
_entity_poly.pdbx_seq_one_letter_code
_entity_poly.pdbx_strand_id
1 'polypeptide(L)' 'MSEVEELTGFKRSYIYGLIRKNKFPQSIAIGARIVGWDANSVLEWIEAQKVSE' A
#
# COMPACT_ATOMS: atom_id res chain seq x y z
N MET A 1 -3.48 -0.21 13.85
CA MET A 1 -2.89 -0.64 12.55
C MET A 1 -3.68 0.06 11.46
N SER A 2 -3.03 0.45 10.38
CA SER A 2 -3.77 0.95 9.21
C SER A 2 -4.33 -0.24 8.43
N GLU A 3 -5.50 -0.11 7.82
CA GLU A 3 -6.15 -1.17 7.03
C GLU A 3 -5.20 -1.76 5.97
N VAL A 4 -4.35 -0.94 5.37
CA VAL A 4 -3.31 -1.37 4.42
C VAL A 4 -2.26 -2.30 5.06
N GLU A 5 -1.88 -2.10 6.33
CA GLU A 5 -0.95 -3.00 7.02
C GLU A 5 -1.61 -4.37 7.26
N GLU A 6 -2.91 -4.41 7.51
CA GLU A 6 -3.67 -5.65 7.71
C GLU A 6 -3.89 -6.39 6.38
N LEU A 7 -4.26 -5.67 5.32
CA LEU A 7 -4.45 -6.24 3.98
C LEU A 7 -3.16 -6.77 3.37
N THR A 8 -2.05 -6.05 3.55
CA THR A 8 -0.76 -6.40 2.93
C THR A 8 0.11 -7.29 3.82
N GLY A 9 -0.16 -7.37 5.13
CA GLY A 9 0.69 -8.04 6.12
C GLY A 9 2.03 -7.34 6.38
N PHE A 10 2.31 -6.22 5.71
CA PHE A 10 3.56 -5.48 5.84
C PHE A 10 3.43 -4.33 6.84
N LYS A 11 4.53 -4.07 7.56
CA LYS A 11 4.64 -2.88 8.42
C LYS A 11 4.75 -1.62 7.58
N ARG A 12 4.22 -0.51 8.11
CA ARG A 12 4.27 0.83 7.51
C ARG A 12 5.65 1.26 6.99
N SER A 13 6.74 0.93 7.69
CA SER A 13 8.10 1.25 7.23
C SER A 13 8.47 0.57 5.92
N TYR A 14 8.06 -0.69 5.75
CA TYR A 14 8.28 -1.44 4.51
C TYR A 14 7.44 -0.89 3.37
N ILE A 15 6.16 -0.58 3.64
CA ILE A 15 5.25 0.05 2.68
C ILE A 15 5.83 1.37 2.16
N TYR A 16 6.30 2.26 3.03
CA TYR A 16 6.95 3.50 2.58
C TYR A 16 8.26 3.25 1.83
N GLY A 17 8.99 2.19 2.16
CA GLY A 17 10.14 1.74 1.38
C GLY A 17 9.75 1.34 -0.05
N LEU A 18 8.63 0.64 -0.22
CA LEU A 18 8.10 0.26 -1.53
C LEU A 18 7.56 1.47 -2.30
N ILE A 19 6.86 2.40 -1.63
CA ILE A 19 6.39 3.66 -2.22
C ILE A 19 7.58 4.45 -2.77
N ARG A 20 8.67 4.59 -2.00
CA ARG A 20 9.92 5.24 -2.46
C ARG A 20 10.55 4.54 -3.65
N LYS A 21 10.37 3.23 -3.77
CA LYS A 21 10.86 2.41 -4.89
C LYS A 21 9.88 2.35 -6.07
N ASN A 22 8.75 3.07 -6.03
CA ASN A 22 7.64 2.96 -6.99
C ASN A 22 7.15 1.51 -7.19
N LYS A 23 7.24 0.71 -6.12
CA LYS A 23 6.80 -0.70 -6.09
C LYS A 23 5.50 -0.90 -5.31
N PHE A 24 4.84 0.17 -4.87
CA PHE A 24 3.57 0.13 -4.16
C PHE A 24 2.75 1.38 -4.53
N PRO A 25 1.40 1.30 -4.53
CA PRO A 25 0.55 2.44 -4.83
C PRO A 25 0.88 3.69 -3.99
N GLN A 26 0.94 4.85 -4.64
CA GLN A 26 1.17 6.12 -3.95
C GLN A 26 -0.01 6.45 -3.03
N SER A 27 0.28 7.00 -1.86
CA SER A 27 -0.75 7.45 -0.94
C SER A 27 -1.39 8.75 -1.43
N ILE A 28 -2.71 8.83 -1.36
CA ILE A 28 -3.51 10.01 -1.73
C ILE A 28 -3.77 10.82 -0.47
N ALA A 29 -3.44 12.11 -0.47
CA ALA A 29 -3.76 13.01 0.63
C ALA A 29 -5.26 13.32 0.61
N ILE A 30 -5.99 12.88 1.63
CA ILE A 30 -7.43 13.13 1.80
C ILE A 30 -7.66 14.36 2.68
N GLY A 31 -6.69 14.68 3.55
CA GLY A 31 -6.70 15.89 4.37
C GLY A 31 -5.34 16.18 4.98
N ALA A 32 -5.26 17.23 5.80
CA ALA A 32 -3.99 17.75 6.34
C ALA A 32 -3.13 16.72 7.09
N ARG A 33 -3.74 15.67 7.65
CA ARG A 33 -3.04 14.57 8.34
C ARG A 33 -3.55 13.17 7.94
N ILE A 34 -4.42 13.11 6.93
CA ILE A 34 -5.10 11.89 6.53
C ILE A 34 -4.62 11.52 5.14
N VAL A 35 -4.04 10.33 5.03
CA VAL A 35 -3.67 9.72 3.77
C VAL A 35 -4.47 8.45 3.59
N GLY A 36 -4.95 8.25 2.37
CA GLY A 36 -5.63 7.03 1.95
C GLY A 36 -4.88 6.41 0.77
N TRP A 37 -5.39 5.26 0.33
CA TRP A 37 -4.95 4.61 -0.90
C TRP A 37 -6.17 4.25 -1.71
N ASP A 38 -6.00 4.20 -3.03
CA ASP A 38 -7.01 3.62 -3.88
C ASP A 38 -7.10 2.10 -3.58
N ALA A 39 -8.30 1.66 -3.19
CA ALA A 39 -8.51 0.28 -2.75
C ALA A 39 -8.23 -0.71 -3.88
N ASN A 40 -8.60 -0.38 -5.12
CA ASN A 40 -8.40 -1.25 -6.28
C ASN A 40 -6.90 -1.44 -6.55
N SER A 41 -6.14 -0.34 -6.60
CA SER A 41 -4.69 -0.35 -6.79
C SER A 41 -3.94 -1.18 -5.74
N VAL A 42 -4.39 -1.14 -4.48
CA VAL A 42 -3.80 -1.95 -3.40
C VAL A 42 -4.13 -3.43 -3.59
N LEU A 43 -5.37 -3.76 -3.95
CA LEU A 43 -5.78 -5.14 -4.22
C LEU A 43 -5.04 -5.72 -5.43
N GLU A 44 -4.98 -5.00 -6.54
CA GLU A 44 -4.22 -5.40 -7.73
C GLU A 44 -2.74 -5.63 -7.40
N TRP A 45 -2.14 -4.77 -6.57
CA TRP A 45 -0.77 -4.96 -6.12
C TRP A 45 -0.60 -6.24 -5.30
N ILE A 46 -1.51 -6.53 -4.37
CA ILE A 46 -1.50 -7.76 -3.56
C ILE A 46 -1.61 -8.98 -4.49
N GLU A 47 -2.50 -8.95 -5.47
CA GLU A 47 -2.66 -10.02 -6.46
C GLU A 47 -1.39 -10.21 -7.29
N ALA A 48 -0.75 -9.13 -7.73
CA ALA A 48 0.52 -9.18 -8.45
C ALA A 48 1.67 -9.79 -7.60
N GLN A 49 1.65 -9.61 -6.27
CA GLN A 49 2.61 -10.28 -5.39
C GLN A 49 2.33 -11.78 -5.23
N LYS A 50 1.07 -12.20 -5.24
CA LYS A 50 0.68 -13.62 -5.16
C LYS A 50 1.01 -14.41 -6.41
N VAL A 51 0.99 -13.79 -7.58
CA VAL A 51 1.30 -14.43 -8.88
C VAL A 51 2.80 -14.77 -9.04
N SER A 52 3.65 -14.41 -8.08
CA SER A 52 5.09 -14.72 -8.11
C SER A 52 5.46 -16.11 -7.53
N GLU A 53 4.52 -17.05 -7.46
CA GLU A 53 4.74 -18.43 -6.98
C GLU A 53 5.01 -19.43 -8.11
#